data_AF-A0A917ZJZ4-F1
#
_entry.id   AF-A0A917ZJZ4-F1
#
_cell.length_a   1.000
_cell.length_b   1.000
_cell.length_c   1.000
_cell.angle_alpha   90.00
_cell.angle_beta   90.00
_cell.angle_gamma   90.00
#
_symmetry.space_group_name_H-M   'P 1'
#
loop_
_entity.id
_entity.type
_entity.pdbx_description
1 polymer ?
#
loop_
_entity_poly.entity_id
_entity_poly.type
_entity_poly.pdbx_seq_one_letter_code
_entity_poly.pdbx_strand_id
1 'polypeptide(L)'
;MSEERETSARGLVIAAAYELLIEGIKPSQQSVRARLKQQDPHYGASNTTIGNGLNDFWAQLAGEVRDSRSRPGIPDEIFELAGQLWSMAYSRADQDTSQRLAEIQDDNAGLKAQLAGAEQAREALRAELLAELQQRDAQLEMAQQQLDASRHETEALQHRVTELDALNTALSERLAQGQDAMGQLDSRNREATHALALEQERSRLAAEKATLVAEQVARLQDELQALKGLNGELTQDLRASEKRALSALSHSKQTEQDLALANVSANALQERLASTTEALAKETARGERLEQALSDARERVLTLSDKLERVRDTYDAEIRALRQDRR
;
A
#
# COMPACT_ATOMS: atom_id res chain seq x y z
N MET A 1 -114.56 -104.98 -15.19
CA MET A 1 -113.83 -103.69 -15.34
C MET A 1 -112.56 -103.59 -14.49
N SER A 2 -112.33 -104.45 -13.48
CA SER A 2 -111.09 -104.43 -12.69
C SER A 2 -109.89 -105.09 -13.38
N GLU A 3 -110.12 -106.18 -14.14
CA GLU A 3 -109.05 -106.90 -14.84
C GLU A 3 -108.39 -106.10 -15.97
N GLU A 4 -109.15 -105.32 -16.75
CA GLU A 4 -108.58 -104.46 -17.81
C GLU A 4 -107.67 -103.35 -17.25
N ARG A 5 -107.99 -102.82 -16.06
CA ARG A 5 -107.16 -101.82 -15.38
C ARG A 5 -105.88 -102.44 -14.80
N GLU A 6 -105.94 -103.67 -14.30
CA GLU A 6 -104.75 -104.37 -13.81
C GLU A 6 -103.77 -104.72 -14.94
N THR A 7 -104.26 -105.14 -16.11
CA THR A 7 -103.42 -105.42 -17.27
C THR A 7 -102.73 -104.15 -17.80
N SER A 8 -103.45 -103.02 -17.80
CA SER A 8 -102.89 -101.71 -18.14
C SER A 8 -101.83 -101.23 -17.12
N ALA A 9 -102.09 -101.43 -15.82
CA ALA A 9 -101.14 -101.06 -14.76
C ALA A 9 -99.85 -101.90 -14.79
N ARG A 10 -99.95 -103.21 -15.09
CA ARG A 10 -98.78 -104.09 -15.27
C ARG A 10 -97.92 -103.68 -16.46
N GLY A 11 -98.55 -103.32 -17.58
CA GLY A 11 -97.83 -102.80 -18.76
C GLY A 11 -97.01 -101.55 -18.47
N LEU A 12 -97.55 -100.62 -17.65
CA LEU A 12 -96.82 -99.42 -17.23
C LEU A 12 -95.63 -99.74 -16.32
N VAL A 13 -95.78 -100.70 -15.40
CA VAL A 13 -94.70 -101.18 -14.53
C VAL A 13 -93.56 -101.77 -15.36
N ILE A 14 -93.89 -102.57 -16.38
CA ILE A 14 -92.90 -103.17 -17.29
C ILE A 14 -92.17 -102.09 -18.09
N ALA A 15 -92.89 -101.11 -18.65
CA ALA A 15 -92.29 -100.00 -19.40
C ALA A 15 -91.33 -99.15 -18.54
N ALA A 16 -91.77 -98.79 -17.32
CA ALA A 16 -90.92 -98.06 -16.38
C ALA A 16 -89.67 -98.86 -15.95
N ALA A 17 -89.78 -100.20 -15.87
CA ALA A 17 -88.63 -101.06 -15.59
C ALA A 17 -87.61 -101.08 -16.75
N TYR A 18 -88.07 -101.08 -18.00
CA TYR A 18 -87.18 -100.96 -19.16
C TYR A 18 -86.44 -99.62 -19.21
N GLU A 19 -87.13 -98.50 -18.95
CA GLU A 19 -86.49 -97.18 -18.91
C GLU A 19 -85.38 -97.10 -17.85
N LEU A 20 -85.65 -97.60 -16.64
CA LEU A 20 -84.65 -97.62 -15.57
C LEU A 20 -83.42 -98.44 -15.95
N LEU A 21 -83.62 -99.56 -16.66
CA LEU A 21 -82.53 -100.41 -17.12
C LEU A 21 -81.66 -99.70 -18.17
N ILE A 22 -82.26 -98.92 -19.09
CA ILE A 22 -81.54 -98.12 -20.10
C ILE A 22 -80.63 -97.07 -19.43
N GLU A 23 -81.08 -96.50 -18.31
CA GLU A 23 -80.30 -95.54 -17.52
C GLU A 23 -79.24 -96.19 -16.61
N GLY A 24 -79.12 -97.52 -16.63
CA GLY A 24 -78.19 -98.28 -15.78
C GLY A 24 -78.64 -98.43 -14.33
N ILE A 25 -79.91 -98.14 -14.02
CA ILE A 25 -80.49 -98.25 -12.67
C ILE A 25 -81.24 -99.58 -12.55
N LYS A 26 -80.92 -100.39 -11.54
CA LYS A 26 -81.59 -101.68 -11.32
C LYS A 26 -83.10 -101.47 -11.03
N PRO A 27 -84.01 -102.08 -11.83
CA PRO A 27 -85.44 -102.02 -11.56
C PRO A 27 -85.78 -102.71 -10.22
N SER A 28 -86.38 -101.94 -9.31
CA SER A 28 -86.85 -102.39 -8.00
C SER A 28 -88.25 -101.85 -7.76
N GLN A 29 -89.01 -102.44 -6.85
CA GLN A 29 -90.37 -101.95 -6.54
C GLN A 29 -90.38 -100.47 -6.14
N GLN A 30 -89.34 -99.99 -5.45
CA GLN A 30 -89.21 -98.59 -5.05
C GLN A 30 -88.85 -97.69 -6.23
N SER A 31 -87.87 -98.07 -7.07
CA SER A 31 -87.44 -97.26 -8.22
C SER A 31 -88.52 -97.18 -9.30
N VAL A 32 -89.24 -98.29 -9.56
CA VAL A 32 -90.37 -98.30 -10.49
C VAL A 32 -91.53 -97.47 -9.96
N ARG A 33 -91.85 -97.56 -8.66
CA ARG A 33 -92.89 -96.71 -8.05
C ARG A 33 -92.53 -95.22 -8.12
N ALA A 34 -91.26 -94.87 -7.91
CA ALA A 34 -90.79 -93.50 -8.02
C ALA A 34 -90.92 -93.00 -9.47
N ARG A 35 -90.49 -93.80 -10.46
CA ARG A 35 -90.61 -93.49 -11.89
C ARG A 35 -92.07 -93.31 -12.32
N LEU A 36 -92.96 -94.21 -11.91
CA LEU A 36 -94.39 -94.12 -12.24
C LEU A 36 -95.06 -92.90 -11.62
N LYS A 37 -94.72 -92.53 -10.38
CA LYS A 37 -95.20 -91.29 -9.74
C LYS A 37 -94.68 -90.03 -10.41
N GLN A 38 -93.49 -90.10 -11.01
CA GLN A 38 -92.90 -88.99 -11.76
C GLN A 38 -93.61 -88.79 -13.10
N GLN A 39 -94.06 -89.87 -13.73
CA GLN A 39 -94.82 -89.83 -15.00
C GLN A 39 -96.30 -89.50 -14.78
N ASP A 40 -96.91 -90.03 -13.72
CA ASP A 40 -98.27 -89.72 -13.30
C ASP A 40 -98.34 -89.54 -11.77
N PRO A 41 -98.45 -88.29 -11.28
CA PRO A 41 -98.53 -87.99 -9.85
C PRO A 41 -99.71 -88.64 -9.12
N HIS A 42 -100.76 -89.05 -9.84
CA HIS A 42 -101.94 -89.72 -9.28
C HIS A 42 -101.88 -91.25 -9.38
N TYR A 43 -100.76 -91.81 -9.86
CA TYR A 43 -100.59 -93.24 -10.01
C TYR A 43 -100.53 -93.96 -8.65
N GLY A 44 -101.55 -94.77 -8.38
CA GLY A 44 -101.80 -95.43 -7.09
C GLY A 44 -101.76 -96.97 -7.14
N ALA A 45 -100.95 -97.58 -8.00
CA ALA A 45 -100.86 -99.05 -8.04
C ALA A 45 -100.32 -99.61 -6.72
N SER A 46 -100.87 -100.76 -6.29
CA SER A 46 -100.45 -101.44 -5.08
C SER A 46 -99.03 -102.01 -5.24
N ASN A 47 -98.30 -102.15 -4.13
CA ASN A 47 -96.97 -102.78 -4.15
C ASN A 47 -97.03 -104.21 -4.74
N THR A 48 -98.15 -104.92 -4.56
CA THR A 48 -98.39 -106.24 -5.15
C THR A 48 -98.49 -106.19 -6.67
N THR A 49 -99.17 -105.17 -7.22
CA THR A 49 -99.29 -104.95 -8.67
C THR A 49 -97.92 -104.62 -9.29
N ILE A 50 -97.12 -103.79 -8.62
CA ILE A 50 -95.75 -103.47 -9.05
C ILE A 50 -94.84 -104.69 -8.93
N GLY A 51 -94.99 -105.48 -7.87
CA GLY A 51 -94.22 -106.72 -7.66
C GLY A 51 -94.50 -107.77 -8.73
N ASN A 52 -95.78 -108.01 -9.06
CA ASN A 52 -96.16 -108.95 -10.11
C ASN A 52 -95.68 -108.46 -11.48
N GLY A 53 -95.87 -107.17 -11.82
CA GLY A 53 -95.38 -106.60 -13.07
C GLY A 53 -93.85 -106.63 -13.20
N LEU A 54 -93.11 -106.49 -12.09
CA LEU A 54 -91.65 -106.66 -12.09
C LEU A 54 -91.23 -108.12 -12.28
N ASN A 55 -91.95 -109.08 -11.69
CA ASN A 55 -91.68 -110.50 -11.93
C ASN A 55 -91.94 -110.87 -13.39
N ASP A 56 -93.03 -110.36 -13.97
CA ASP A 56 -93.36 -110.53 -15.38
C ASP A 56 -92.28 -109.88 -16.28
N PHE A 57 -91.81 -108.67 -15.93
CA PHE A 57 -90.67 -108.01 -16.58
C PHE A 57 -89.41 -108.86 -16.55
N TRP A 58 -89.00 -109.39 -15.38
CA TRP A 58 -87.80 -110.22 -15.28
C TRP A 58 -87.93 -111.54 -16.03
N ALA A 59 -89.13 -112.14 -16.05
CA ALA A 59 -89.40 -113.33 -16.83
C ALA A 59 -89.34 -113.06 -18.34
N GLN A 60 -89.91 -111.95 -18.80
CA GLN A 60 -89.85 -111.51 -20.20
C GLN A 60 -88.41 -111.19 -20.61
N LEU A 61 -87.68 -110.41 -19.81
CA LEU A 61 -86.28 -110.07 -20.07
C LEU A 61 -85.40 -111.32 -20.10
N ALA A 62 -85.62 -112.29 -19.21
CA ALA A 62 -84.89 -113.55 -19.22
C ALA A 62 -85.19 -114.40 -20.48
N GLY A 63 -86.43 -114.37 -20.95
CA GLY A 63 -86.84 -114.95 -22.24
C GLY A 63 -86.14 -114.25 -23.41
N GLU A 64 -86.25 -112.92 -23.49
CA GLU A 64 -85.62 -112.10 -24.52
C GLU A 64 -84.10 -112.25 -24.56
N VAL A 65 -83.42 -112.36 -23.42
CA VAL A 65 -81.97 -112.59 -23.35
C VAL A 65 -81.61 -114.01 -23.80
N ARG A 66 -82.43 -115.01 -23.49
CA ARG A 66 -82.24 -116.40 -23.97
C ARG A 66 -82.46 -116.49 -25.48
N ASP A 67 -83.48 -115.83 -25.99
CA ASP A 67 -83.82 -115.78 -27.42
C ASP A 67 -82.82 -114.91 -28.20
N SER A 68 -82.31 -113.82 -27.60
CA SER A 68 -81.25 -112.99 -28.17
C SER A 68 -79.91 -113.70 -28.23
N ARG A 69 -79.71 -114.75 -27.42
CA ARG A 69 -78.56 -115.68 -27.51
C ARG A 69 -78.79 -116.77 -28.55
N SER A 70 -80.03 -117.17 -28.82
CA SER A 70 -80.36 -118.02 -29.97
C SER A 70 -80.81 -117.17 -31.16
N ARG A 71 -79.88 -116.46 -31.82
CA ARG A 71 -80.22 -115.73 -33.05
C ARG A 71 -80.35 -116.72 -34.20
N PRO A 72 -81.54 -116.95 -34.77
CA PRO A 72 -81.68 -117.84 -35.91
C PRO A 72 -81.05 -117.17 -37.13
N GLY A 73 -79.92 -117.69 -37.62
CA GLY A 73 -79.32 -117.29 -38.90
C GLY A 73 -77.94 -116.66 -38.87
N ILE A 74 -77.34 -116.42 -37.68
CA ILE A 74 -75.90 -116.11 -37.59
C ILE A 74 -75.20 -117.35 -37.03
N PRO A 75 -74.28 -117.97 -37.78
CA PRO A 75 -73.47 -119.07 -37.29
C PRO A 75 -72.70 -118.67 -36.02
N ASP A 76 -72.65 -119.56 -35.03
CA ASP A 76 -72.01 -119.33 -33.74
C ASP A 76 -70.54 -118.89 -33.90
N GLU A 77 -69.87 -119.35 -34.97
CA GLU A 77 -68.49 -118.98 -35.29
C GLU A 77 -68.33 -117.49 -35.56
N ILE A 78 -69.31 -116.85 -36.20
CA ILE A 78 -69.26 -115.41 -36.50
C ILE A 78 -69.45 -114.60 -35.20
N PHE A 79 -70.30 -115.08 -34.30
CA PHE A 79 -70.53 -114.42 -33.02
C PHE A 79 -69.31 -114.51 -32.11
N GLU A 80 -68.71 -115.71 -32.00
CA GLU A 80 -67.45 -115.92 -31.28
C GLU A 80 -66.32 -115.06 -31.87
N LEU A 81 -66.20 -115.02 -33.20
CA LEU A 81 -65.20 -114.17 -33.86
C LEU A 81 -65.44 -112.68 -33.59
N ALA A 82 -66.69 -112.21 -33.62
CA ALA A 82 -67.03 -110.83 -33.30
C ALA A 82 -66.73 -110.48 -31.83
N GLY A 83 -66.99 -111.39 -30.90
CA GLY A 83 -66.62 -111.23 -29.49
C GLY A 83 -65.11 -111.20 -29.27
N GLN A 84 -64.36 -112.05 -29.97
CA GLN A 84 -62.90 -112.04 -29.97
C GLN A 84 -62.33 -110.74 -30.57
N LEU A 85 -62.87 -110.28 -31.70
CA LEU A 85 -62.47 -109.01 -32.32
C LEU A 85 -62.78 -107.82 -31.40
N TRP A 86 -63.95 -107.81 -30.75
CA TRP A 86 -64.33 -106.75 -29.83
C TRP A 86 -63.44 -106.72 -28.59
N SER A 87 -63.18 -107.87 -27.96
CA SER A 87 -62.29 -107.96 -26.79
C SER A 87 -60.86 -107.56 -27.13
N MET A 88 -60.35 -107.96 -28.31
CA MET A 88 -59.04 -107.55 -28.80
C MET A 88 -59.00 -106.03 -29.09
N ALA A 89 -60.02 -105.47 -29.73
CA ALA A 89 -60.12 -104.03 -29.99
C ALA A 89 -60.19 -103.23 -28.68
N TYR A 90 -60.97 -103.70 -27.71
CA TYR A 90 -61.09 -103.10 -26.39
C TYR A 90 -59.77 -103.15 -25.63
N SER A 91 -59.11 -104.32 -25.55
CA SER A 91 -57.81 -104.46 -24.92
C SER A 91 -56.74 -103.57 -25.57
N ARG A 92 -56.77 -103.41 -26.89
CA ARG A 92 -55.85 -102.52 -27.59
C ARG A 92 -56.13 -101.05 -27.29
N ALA A 93 -57.40 -100.64 -27.20
CA ALA A 93 -57.77 -99.28 -26.82
C ALA A 93 -57.39 -98.97 -25.36
N ASP A 94 -57.54 -99.94 -24.45
CA ASP A 94 -57.13 -99.82 -23.05
C ASP A 94 -55.61 -99.70 -22.92
N GLN A 95 -54.85 -100.47 -23.71
CA GLN A 95 -53.39 -100.35 -23.78
C GLN A 95 -52.93 -99.00 -24.36
N ASP A 96 -53.53 -98.52 -25.46
CA ASP A 96 -53.20 -97.22 -26.06
C ASP A 96 -53.49 -96.07 -25.09
N THR A 97 -54.64 -96.10 -24.42
CA THR A 97 -54.97 -95.08 -23.41
C THR A 97 -54.04 -95.11 -22.21
N SER A 98 -53.69 -96.30 -21.71
CA SER A 98 -52.72 -96.46 -20.62
C SER A 98 -51.33 -95.96 -21.01
N GLN A 99 -50.88 -96.25 -22.23
CA GLN A 99 -49.59 -95.74 -22.75
C GLN A 99 -49.59 -94.22 -22.84
N ARG A 100 -50.64 -93.62 -23.41
CA ARG A 100 -50.76 -92.15 -23.50
C ARG A 100 -50.81 -91.49 -22.13
N LEU A 101 -51.49 -92.11 -21.15
CA LEU A 101 -51.52 -91.59 -19.79
C LEU A 101 -50.13 -91.63 -19.14
N ALA A 102 -49.36 -92.70 -19.37
CA ALA A 102 -47.98 -92.79 -18.89
C ALA A 102 -47.08 -91.73 -19.55
N GLU A 103 -47.17 -91.57 -20.88
CA GLU A 103 -46.43 -90.52 -21.61
C GLU A 103 -46.75 -89.13 -21.09
N ILE A 104 -48.05 -88.80 -20.91
CA ILE A 104 -48.46 -87.50 -20.37
C ILE A 104 -47.97 -87.31 -18.93
N GLN A 105 -47.91 -88.37 -18.12
CA GLN A 105 -47.39 -88.29 -16.75
C GLN A 105 -45.89 -88.02 -16.74
N ASP A 106 -45.12 -88.70 -17.60
CA ASP A 106 -43.69 -88.50 -17.75
C ASP A 106 -43.38 -87.09 -18.28
N ASP A 107 -44.12 -86.62 -19.28
CA ASP A 107 -43.99 -85.26 -19.80
C ASP A 107 -44.31 -84.22 -18.72
N ASN A 108 -45.37 -84.43 -17.94
CA ASN A 108 -45.71 -83.54 -16.82
C ASN A 108 -44.62 -83.54 -15.73
N ALA A 109 -44.02 -84.70 -15.44
CA ALA A 109 -42.91 -84.78 -14.49
C ALA A 109 -41.68 -84.04 -15.03
N GLY A 110 -41.37 -84.20 -16.31
CA GLY A 110 -40.29 -83.50 -17.00
C GLY A 110 -40.49 -81.98 -16.97
N LEU A 111 -41.68 -81.50 -17.34
CA LEU A 111 -42.02 -80.07 -17.31
C LEU A 111 -41.96 -79.48 -15.90
N LYS A 112 -42.42 -80.22 -14.88
CA LYS A 112 -42.29 -79.79 -13.47
C LYS A 112 -40.84 -79.68 -13.03
N ALA A 113 -39.99 -80.64 -13.41
CA ALA A 113 -38.56 -80.59 -13.10
C ALA A 113 -37.87 -79.40 -13.79
N GLN A 114 -38.21 -79.13 -15.06
CA GLN A 114 -37.71 -77.97 -15.78
C GLN A 114 -38.17 -76.65 -15.14
N LEU A 115 -39.43 -76.55 -14.74
CA LEU A 115 -39.97 -75.37 -14.06
C LEU A 115 -39.24 -75.13 -12.74
N ALA A 116 -39.07 -76.17 -11.92
CA ALA A 116 -38.35 -76.07 -10.64
C ALA A 116 -36.89 -75.66 -10.85
N GLY A 117 -36.21 -76.21 -11.86
CA GLY A 117 -34.84 -75.83 -12.21
C GLY A 117 -34.74 -74.37 -12.68
N ALA A 118 -35.69 -73.92 -13.50
CA ALA A 118 -35.75 -72.52 -13.96
C ALA A 118 -36.03 -71.54 -12.82
N GLU A 119 -36.92 -71.90 -11.89
CA GLU A 119 -37.21 -71.09 -10.70
C GLU A 119 -35.99 -70.98 -9.78
N GLN A 120 -35.27 -72.08 -9.54
CA GLN A 120 -34.03 -72.07 -8.77
C GLN A 120 -32.95 -71.21 -9.44
N ALA A 121 -32.77 -71.33 -10.76
CA ALA A 121 -31.84 -70.50 -11.51
C ALA A 121 -32.22 -69.01 -11.43
N ARG A 122 -33.52 -68.69 -11.52
CA ARG A 122 -34.01 -67.32 -11.40
C ARG A 122 -33.78 -66.74 -10.01
N GLU A 123 -33.99 -67.53 -8.96
CA GLU A 123 -33.78 -67.10 -7.59
C GLU A 123 -32.28 -66.91 -7.29
N ALA A 124 -31.42 -67.80 -7.79
CA ALA A 124 -29.97 -67.66 -7.70
C ALA A 124 -29.50 -66.37 -8.40
N LEU A 125 -29.97 -66.12 -9.63
CA LEU A 125 -29.66 -64.90 -10.36
C LEU A 125 -30.16 -63.64 -9.62
N ARG A 126 -31.36 -63.71 -9.02
CA ARG A 126 -31.91 -62.62 -8.23
C ARG A 126 -31.07 -62.31 -6.99
N ALA A 127 -30.60 -63.36 -6.30
CA ALA A 127 -29.72 -63.22 -5.14
C ALA A 127 -28.37 -62.60 -5.54
N GLU A 128 -27.79 -63.01 -6.66
CA GLU A 128 -26.56 -62.44 -7.20
C GLU A 128 -26.71 -60.96 -7.57
N LEU A 129 -27.78 -60.60 -8.29
CA LEU A 129 -28.10 -59.20 -8.62
C LEU A 129 -28.32 -58.35 -7.37
N LEU A 130 -28.98 -58.88 -6.34
CA LEU A 130 -29.15 -58.16 -5.07
C LEU A 130 -27.81 -57.93 -4.37
N ALA A 131 -26.92 -58.92 -4.36
CA ALA A 131 -25.58 -58.78 -3.80
C ALA A 131 -24.74 -57.75 -4.57
N GLU A 132 -24.80 -57.75 -5.90
CA GLU A 132 -24.13 -56.74 -6.74
C GLU A 132 -24.68 -55.33 -6.49
N LEU A 133 -25.99 -55.18 -6.38
CA LEU A 133 -26.62 -53.89 -6.05
C LEU A 133 -26.16 -53.39 -4.69
N GLN A 134 -26.18 -54.23 -3.66
CA GLN A 134 -25.69 -53.86 -2.32
C GLN A 134 -24.21 -53.46 -2.34
N GLN A 135 -23.39 -54.17 -3.11
CA GLN A 135 -21.98 -53.82 -3.26
C GLN A 135 -21.80 -52.47 -3.97
N ARG A 136 -22.61 -52.18 -4.99
CA ARG A 136 -22.58 -50.90 -5.70
C ARG A 136 -23.09 -49.75 -4.83
N ASP A 137 -24.13 -49.96 -4.05
CA ASP A 137 -24.64 -48.97 -3.10
C ASP A 137 -23.56 -48.63 -2.06
N ALA A 138 -22.87 -49.64 -1.50
CA ALA A 138 -21.76 -49.41 -0.58
C ALA A 138 -20.60 -48.63 -1.23
N GLN A 139 -20.27 -48.93 -2.49
CA GLN A 139 -19.26 -48.20 -3.25
C GLN A 139 -19.67 -46.74 -3.50
N LEU A 140 -20.95 -46.50 -3.82
CA LEU A 140 -21.50 -45.16 -4.00
C LEU A 140 -21.46 -44.35 -2.71
N GLU A 141 -21.83 -44.95 -1.57
CA GLU A 141 -21.73 -44.31 -0.26
C GLU A 141 -20.29 -43.92 0.07
N MET A 142 -19.32 -44.82 -0.16
CA MET A 142 -17.90 -44.50 0.05
C MET A 142 -17.41 -43.38 -0.88
N ALA A 143 -17.79 -43.41 -2.16
CA ALA A 143 -17.42 -42.37 -3.11
C ALA A 143 -18.04 -41.01 -2.72
N GLN A 144 -19.27 -41.01 -2.19
CA GLN A 144 -19.94 -39.80 -1.74
C GLN A 144 -19.28 -39.23 -0.48
N GLN A 145 -18.89 -40.08 0.48
CA GLN A 145 -18.10 -39.64 1.64
C GLN A 145 -16.75 -39.05 1.23
N GLN A 146 -16.06 -39.65 0.25
CA GLN A 146 -14.80 -39.12 -0.28
C GLN A 146 -15.01 -37.77 -0.97
N LEU A 147 -16.09 -37.62 -1.74
CA LEU A 147 -16.43 -36.36 -2.39
C LEU A 147 -16.73 -35.26 -1.37
N ASP A 148 -17.48 -35.56 -0.32
CA ASP A 148 -17.80 -34.59 0.74
C ASP A 148 -16.55 -34.22 1.56
N ALA A 149 -15.67 -35.18 1.86
CA ALA A 149 -14.37 -34.90 2.48
C ALA A 149 -13.50 -33.99 1.60
N SER A 150 -13.42 -34.28 0.30
CA SER A 150 -12.69 -33.47 -0.68
C SER A 150 -13.27 -32.06 -0.79
N ARG A 151 -14.60 -31.92 -0.78
CA ARG A 151 -15.27 -30.61 -0.76
C ARG A 151 -14.89 -29.80 0.47
N HIS A 152 -14.97 -30.37 1.66
CA HIS A 152 -14.56 -29.68 2.87
C HIS A 152 -13.08 -29.27 2.87
N GLU A 153 -12.19 -30.12 2.34
CA GLU A 153 -10.79 -29.77 2.16
C GLU A 153 -10.63 -28.59 1.19
N THR A 154 -11.34 -28.60 0.06
CA THR A 154 -11.30 -27.48 -0.89
C THR A 154 -11.84 -26.18 -0.31
N GLU A 155 -12.92 -26.24 0.47
CA GLU A 155 -13.49 -25.08 1.18
C GLU A 155 -12.48 -24.52 2.20
N ALA A 156 -11.84 -25.40 2.98
CA ALA A 156 -10.81 -24.99 3.94
C ALA A 156 -9.61 -24.34 3.24
N LEU A 157 -9.17 -24.90 2.11
CA LEU A 157 -8.10 -24.32 1.29
C LEU A 157 -8.50 -22.97 0.69
N GLN A 158 -9.74 -22.82 0.21
CA GLN A 158 -10.26 -21.54 -0.29
C GLN A 158 -10.28 -20.47 0.81
N HIS A 159 -10.76 -20.82 2.01
CA HIS A 159 -10.67 -19.93 3.17
C HIS A 159 -9.22 -19.55 3.47
N ARG A 160 -8.29 -20.51 3.41
CA ARG A 160 -6.88 -20.22 3.66
C ARG A 160 -6.27 -19.30 2.60
N VAL A 161 -6.62 -19.48 1.33
CA VAL A 161 -6.16 -18.61 0.24
C VAL A 161 -6.69 -17.19 0.45
N THR A 162 -7.97 -17.02 0.77
CA THR A 162 -8.55 -15.69 1.02
C THR A 162 -7.91 -14.99 2.22
N GLU A 163 -7.59 -15.72 3.31
CA GLU A 163 -6.82 -15.18 4.43
C GLU A 163 -5.41 -14.74 4.02
N LEU A 164 -4.71 -15.57 3.24
CA LEU A 164 -3.37 -15.26 2.76
C LEU A 164 -3.37 -14.06 1.82
N ASP A 165 -4.36 -13.96 0.94
CA ASP A 165 -4.53 -12.81 0.04
C ASP A 165 -4.77 -11.53 0.83
N ALA A 166 -5.66 -11.55 1.84
CA ALA A 166 -5.90 -10.41 2.71
C ALA A 166 -4.63 -9.97 3.45
N LEU A 167 -3.84 -10.93 3.95
CA LEU A 167 -2.56 -10.66 4.59
C LEU A 167 -1.54 -10.09 3.60
N ASN A 168 -1.50 -10.60 2.37
CA ASN A 168 -0.62 -10.10 1.32
C ASN A 168 -0.97 -8.67 0.92
N THR A 169 -2.27 -8.34 0.81
CA THR A 169 -2.75 -6.97 0.57
C THR A 169 -2.32 -6.05 1.72
N ALA A 170 -2.54 -6.44 2.97
CA ALA A 170 -2.14 -5.65 4.13
C ALA A 170 -0.61 -5.42 4.21
N LEU A 171 0.19 -6.45 3.89
CA LEU A 171 1.64 -6.32 3.80
C LEU A 171 2.07 -5.41 2.65
N SER A 172 1.41 -5.48 1.51
CA SER A 172 1.68 -4.63 0.34
C SER A 172 1.36 -3.16 0.65
N GLU A 173 0.24 -2.88 1.31
CA GLU A 173 -0.11 -1.54 1.79
C GLU A 173 0.93 -1.02 2.80
N ARG A 174 1.38 -1.86 3.73
CA ARG A 174 2.41 -1.50 4.71
C ARG A 174 3.76 -1.22 4.05
N LEU A 175 4.12 -1.97 3.00
CA LEU A 175 5.32 -1.71 2.21
C LEU A 175 5.21 -0.38 1.46
N ALA A 176 4.06 -0.08 0.85
CA ALA A 176 3.82 1.21 0.20
C ALA A 176 3.94 2.38 1.20
N GLN A 177 3.31 2.27 2.38
CA GLN A 177 3.45 3.27 3.45
C GLN A 177 4.90 3.43 3.90
N GLY A 178 5.65 2.32 4.01
CA GLY A 178 7.08 2.36 4.34
C GLY A 178 7.91 3.06 3.28
N GLN A 179 7.63 2.81 1.99
CA GLN A 179 8.29 3.49 0.86
C GLN A 179 7.98 4.98 0.85
N ASP A 180 6.74 5.38 1.08
CA ASP A 180 6.35 6.79 1.17
C ASP A 180 7.04 7.50 2.35
N ALA A 181 7.07 6.85 3.52
CA ALA A 181 7.76 7.38 4.70
C ALA A 181 9.28 7.53 4.44
N MET A 182 9.89 6.56 3.76
CA MET A 182 11.29 6.63 3.37
C MET A 182 11.54 7.76 2.37
N GLY A 183 10.67 7.95 1.38
CA GLY A 183 10.74 9.07 0.45
C GLY A 183 10.64 10.45 1.14
N GLN A 184 9.77 10.57 2.15
CA GLN A 184 9.67 11.78 2.98
C GLN A 184 10.91 12.02 3.84
N LEU A 185 11.51 10.95 4.39
CA LEU A 185 12.76 11.06 5.12
C LEU A 185 13.92 11.47 4.21
N ASP A 186 13.99 10.90 3.00
CA ASP A 186 14.99 11.27 2.00
C ASP A 186 14.83 12.74 1.56
N SER A 187 13.60 13.22 1.34
CA SER A 187 13.37 14.63 1.01
C SER A 187 13.79 15.55 2.15
N ARG A 188 13.41 15.23 3.39
CA ARG A 188 13.84 15.97 4.58
C ARG A 188 15.36 15.94 4.79
N ASN A 189 16.01 14.82 4.48
CA ASN A 189 17.46 14.70 4.58
C ASN A 189 18.15 15.56 3.52
N ARG A 190 17.64 15.60 2.28
CA ARG A 190 18.11 16.53 1.24
C ARG A 190 17.93 17.99 1.65
N GLU A 191 16.78 18.33 2.23
CA GLU A 191 16.54 19.68 2.76
C GLU A 191 17.49 20.03 3.90
N ALA A 192 17.70 19.10 4.85
CA ALA A 192 18.60 19.29 5.98
C ALA A 192 20.07 19.42 5.54
N THR A 193 20.51 18.61 4.57
CA THR A 193 21.87 18.71 3.99
C THR A 193 22.06 20.01 3.21
N HIS A 194 21.05 20.46 2.45
CA HIS A 194 21.07 21.76 1.80
C HIS A 194 21.09 22.92 2.81
N ALA A 195 20.27 22.84 3.87
CA ALA A 195 20.26 23.83 4.94
C ALA A 195 21.61 23.90 5.67
N LEU A 196 22.24 22.74 5.93
CA LEU A 196 23.57 22.66 6.51
C LEU A 196 24.62 23.31 5.59
N ALA A 197 24.56 23.07 4.28
CA ALA A 197 25.46 23.69 3.31
C ALA A 197 25.29 25.22 3.27
N LEU A 198 24.05 25.71 3.28
CA LEU A 198 23.76 27.14 3.38
C LEU A 198 24.29 27.75 4.68
N GLU A 199 24.15 27.05 5.80
CA GLU A 199 24.66 27.52 7.09
C GLU A 199 26.19 27.53 7.12
N GLN A 200 26.85 26.54 6.52
CA GLN A 200 28.29 26.53 6.33
C GLN A 200 28.76 27.72 5.49
N GLU A 201 28.10 28.01 4.36
CA GLU A 201 28.42 29.20 3.54
C GLU A 201 28.15 30.51 4.30
N ARG A 202 27.05 30.61 5.06
CA ARG A 202 26.79 31.76 5.93
C ARG A 202 27.89 31.95 6.97
N SER A 203 28.32 30.87 7.62
CA SER A 203 29.39 30.92 8.61
C SER A 203 30.72 31.35 7.98
N ARG A 204 31.01 30.88 6.76
CA ARG A 204 32.19 31.27 5.98
C ARG A 204 32.16 32.75 5.60
N LEU A 205 31.05 33.24 5.06
CA LEU A 205 30.87 34.65 4.72
C LEU A 205 30.91 35.53 5.97
N ALA A 206 30.35 35.07 7.10
CA ALA A 206 30.43 35.78 8.36
C ALA A 206 31.87 35.85 8.88
N ALA A 207 32.66 34.78 8.75
CA ALA A 207 34.07 34.77 9.09
C ALA A 207 34.88 35.71 8.18
N GLU A 208 34.64 35.70 6.87
CA GLU A 208 35.30 36.61 5.91
C GLU A 208 34.93 38.08 6.17
N LYS A 209 33.65 38.35 6.48
CA LYS A 209 33.21 39.68 6.88
C LYS A 209 33.86 40.10 8.20
N ALA A 210 34.00 39.19 9.17
CA ALA A 210 34.68 39.47 10.43
C ALA A 210 36.16 39.79 10.23
N THR A 211 36.87 39.08 9.34
CA THR A 211 38.26 39.41 8.99
C THR A 211 38.36 40.77 8.29
N LEU A 212 37.48 41.07 7.33
CA LEU A 212 37.47 42.37 6.64
C LEU A 212 37.19 43.52 7.61
N VAL A 213 36.23 43.34 8.53
CA VAL A 213 35.95 44.32 9.59
C VAL A 213 37.13 44.47 10.53
N ALA A 214 37.79 43.37 10.92
CA ALA A 214 39.00 43.42 11.75
C ALA A 214 40.13 44.19 11.05
N GLU A 215 40.34 43.98 9.75
CA GLU A 215 41.31 44.74 8.95
C GLU A 215 40.94 46.23 8.86
N GLN A 216 39.66 46.55 8.64
CA GLN A 216 39.19 47.95 8.61
C GLN A 216 39.39 48.62 9.98
N VAL A 217 39.05 47.93 11.07
CA VAL A 217 39.27 48.42 12.43
C VAL A 217 40.77 48.63 12.69
N ALA A 218 41.63 47.71 12.26
CA ALA A 218 43.08 47.86 12.38
C ALA A 218 43.60 49.08 11.59
N ARG A 219 43.17 49.27 10.33
CA ARG A 219 43.52 50.46 9.54
C ARG A 219 43.06 51.75 10.18
N LEU A 220 41.82 51.80 10.67
CA LEU A 220 41.30 52.98 11.37
C LEU A 220 42.03 53.23 12.69
N GLN A 221 42.46 52.18 13.39
CA GLN A 221 43.32 52.30 14.57
C GLN A 221 44.70 52.85 14.22
N ASP A 222 45.31 52.40 13.13
CA ASP A 222 46.58 52.92 12.62
C ASP A 222 46.45 54.38 12.20
N GLU A 223 45.37 54.75 11.48
CA GLU A 223 45.07 56.15 11.13
C GLU A 223 44.85 57.01 12.37
N LEU A 224 44.13 56.51 13.39
CA LEU A 224 43.97 57.20 14.66
C LEU A 224 45.30 57.35 15.41
N GLN A 225 46.19 56.36 15.35
CA GLN A 225 47.54 56.48 15.93
C GLN A 225 48.39 57.48 15.17
N ALA A 226 48.37 57.45 13.84
CA ALA A 226 49.07 58.41 12.99
C ALA A 226 48.57 59.84 13.25
N LEU A 227 47.24 60.04 13.30
CA LEU A 227 46.64 61.33 13.65
C LEU A 227 46.99 61.76 15.07
N LYS A 228 47.00 60.86 16.06
CA LYS A 228 47.46 61.18 17.42
C LYS A 228 48.95 61.57 17.44
N GLY A 229 49.78 60.87 16.68
CA GLY A 229 51.21 61.19 16.51
C GLY A 229 51.38 62.58 15.91
N LEU A 230 50.68 62.87 14.81
CA LEU A 230 50.73 64.14 14.11
C LEU A 230 50.17 65.30 14.95
N ASN A 231 49.12 65.05 15.74
CA ASN A 231 48.61 66.03 16.71
C ASN A 231 49.61 66.26 17.86
N GLY A 232 50.31 65.21 18.29
CA GLY A 232 51.43 65.32 19.24
C GLY A 232 52.58 66.16 18.70
N GLU A 233 52.99 65.93 17.45
CA GLU A 233 53.99 66.74 16.73
C GLU A 233 53.54 68.20 16.60
N LEU A 234 52.31 68.45 16.15
CA LEU A 234 51.74 69.80 16.08
C LEU A 234 51.71 70.48 17.45
N THR A 235 51.38 69.75 18.52
CA THR A 235 51.39 70.31 19.89
C THR A 235 52.82 70.63 20.34
N GLN A 236 53.79 69.80 19.95
CA GLN A 236 55.21 70.02 20.24
C GLN A 236 55.78 71.19 19.43
N ASP A 237 55.39 71.34 18.17
CA ASP A 237 55.72 72.47 17.31
C ASP A 237 55.08 73.76 17.80
N LEU A 238 53.83 73.71 18.27
CA LEU A 238 53.18 74.85 18.91
C LEU A 238 53.98 75.29 20.14
N ARG A 239 54.33 74.35 21.05
CA ARG A 239 55.17 74.63 22.23
C ARG A 239 56.56 75.13 21.85
N ALA A 240 57.15 74.62 20.78
CA ALA A 240 58.43 75.08 20.27
C ALA A 240 58.33 76.51 19.73
N SER A 241 57.24 76.84 19.03
CA SER A 241 56.95 78.20 18.56
C SER A 241 56.69 79.16 19.72
N GLU A 242 55.96 78.74 20.76
CA GLU A 242 55.76 79.48 22.01
C GLU A 242 57.09 79.73 22.73
N LYS A 243 57.98 78.72 22.79
CA LYS A 243 59.32 78.86 23.37
C LYS A 243 60.21 79.81 22.56
N ARG A 244 60.12 79.78 21.22
CA ARG A 244 60.80 80.75 20.35
C ARG A 244 60.26 82.16 20.58
N ALA A 245 58.95 82.33 20.70
CA ALA A 245 58.32 83.61 21.01
C ALA A 245 58.75 84.16 22.38
N LEU A 246 58.82 83.30 23.41
CA LEU A 246 59.32 83.67 24.74
C LEU A 246 60.81 84.03 24.72
N SER A 247 61.62 83.34 23.92
CA SER A 247 63.04 83.69 23.75
C SER A 247 63.24 85.04 23.03
N ALA A 248 62.40 85.35 22.04
CA ALA A 248 62.39 86.63 21.35
C ALA A 248 61.96 87.78 22.28
N LEU A 249 60.97 87.53 23.15
CA LEU A 249 60.55 88.49 24.18
C LEU A 249 61.65 88.74 25.22
N SER A 250 62.43 87.71 25.58
CA SER A 250 63.59 87.86 26.48
C SER A 250 64.73 88.67 25.83
N HIS A 251 65.02 88.43 24.54
CA HIS A 251 66.00 89.22 23.79
C HIS A 251 65.56 90.68 23.65
N SER A 252 64.27 90.94 23.41
CA SER A 252 63.73 92.31 23.36
C SER A 252 63.90 93.06 24.69
N LYS A 253 63.69 92.38 25.83
CA LYS A 253 63.94 92.98 27.16
C LYS A 253 65.43 93.22 27.44
N GLN A 254 66.30 92.34 26.96
CA GLN A 254 67.75 92.51 27.06
C GLN A 254 68.19 93.76 26.26
N THR A 255 67.64 93.97 25.05
CA THR A 255 67.95 95.15 24.23
C THR A 255 67.40 96.46 24.81
N GLU A 256 66.30 96.44 25.57
CA GLU A 256 65.83 97.61 26.31
C GLU A 256 66.74 97.95 27.53
N GLN A 257 67.31 96.95 28.21
CA GLN A 257 68.28 97.17 29.28
C GLN A 257 69.63 97.70 28.76
N ASP A 258 70.07 97.26 27.58
CA ASP A 258 71.31 97.75 26.97
C ASP A 258 71.17 99.20 26.44
N LEU A 259 69.97 99.61 26.00
CA LEU A 259 69.64 101.00 25.65
C LEU A 259 69.59 101.94 26.89
N ALA A 260 69.22 101.42 28.06
CA ALA A 260 69.25 102.18 29.32
C ALA A 260 70.69 102.42 29.84
N LEU A 261 71.62 101.50 29.57
CA LEU A 261 73.04 101.65 29.95
C LEU A 261 73.84 102.52 28.97
N ALA A 262 73.42 102.60 27.70
CA ALA A 262 73.99 103.54 26.73
C ALA A 262 73.62 105.01 27.01
N ASN A 263 72.42 105.28 27.55
CA ASN A 263 71.97 106.65 27.88
C ASN A 263 72.62 107.26 29.13
N VAL A 264 73.16 106.44 30.04
CA VAL A 264 73.93 106.91 31.21
C VAL A 264 75.38 107.25 30.83
N SER A 265 75.93 106.59 29.80
CA SER A 265 77.27 106.88 29.25
C SER A 265 77.29 108.10 28.31
N ALA A 266 76.16 108.48 27.71
CA ALA A 266 76.05 109.66 26.84
C ALA A 266 75.96 110.97 27.64
N ASN A 267 75.25 110.97 28.79
CA ASN A 267 75.14 112.15 29.65
C ASN A 267 76.45 112.48 30.41
N ALA A 268 77.32 111.49 30.68
CA ALA A 268 78.64 111.71 31.30
C ALA A 268 79.70 112.28 30.33
N LEU A 269 79.47 112.20 29.01
CA LEU A 269 80.32 112.83 27.99
C LEU A 269 79.78 114.20 27.54
N GLN A 270 78.49 114.49 27.74
CA GLN A 270 77.90 115.82 27.55
C GLN A 270 78.23 116.81 28.69
N GLU A 271 78.43 116.34 29.93
CA GLU A 271 78.85 117.19 31.07
C GLU A 271 80.35 117.53 31.10
N ARG A 272 81.19 116.77 30.38
CA ARG A 272 82.64 117.02 30.24
C ARG A 272 83.04 117.84 29.00
N LEU A 273 82.12 118.08 28.07
CA LEU A 273 82.31 118.94 26.89
C LEU A 273 81.68 120.34 27.04
N ALA A 274 80.87 120.56 28.08
CA ALA A 274 80.30 121.86 28.45
C ALA A 274 81.21 122.69 29.39
N SER A 275 82.28 122.12 29.97
CA SER A 275 83.21 122.80 30.89
C SER A 275 84.57 123.17 30.28
N THR A 276 84.80 122.91 29.00
CA THR A 276 86.03 123.29 28.26
C THR A 276 85.77 124.13 27.02
N THR A 277 84.50 124.42 26.71
CA THR A 277 84.06 125.30 25.60
C THR A 277 83.65 126.70 26.06
N GLU A 278 83.52 126.94 27.37
CA GLU A 278 83.26 128.26 27.97
C GLU A 278 84.55 129.02 28.40
N ALA A 279 85.73 128.37 28.29
CA ALA A 279 87.04 128.95 28.60
C ALA A 279 87.88 129.33 27.36
N LEU A 280 87.51 128.91 26.14
CA LEU A 280 88.25 129.23 24.91
C LEU A 280 87.56 130.31 24.03
N ALA A 281 86.32 130.71 24.37
CA ALA A 281 85.58 131.81 23.72
C ALA A 281 85.81 133.19 24.38
N LYS A 282 86.65 133.27 25.43
CA LYS A 282 87.10 134.52 26.08
C LYS A 282 88.54 134.93 25.74
N GLU A 283 89.30 134.11 25.01
CA GLU A 283 90.64 134.47 24.52
C GLU A 283 90.68 134.86 23.03
N THR A 284 89.69 134.47 22.23
CA THR A 284 89.58 134.85 20.81
C THR A 284 88.98 136.26 20.59
N ALA A 285 88.43 136.89 21.63
CA ALA A 285 88.03 138.32 21.62
C ALA A 285 89.12 139.28 22.14
N ARG A 286 90.32 138.77 22.48
CA ARG A 286 91.50 139.55 22.93
C ARG A 286 92.61 139.63 21.87
N GLY A 287 92.59 138.76 20.87
CA GLY A 287 93.48 138.82 19.69
C GLY A 287 93.05 139.83 18.63
N GLU A 288 91.75 139.93 18.35
CA GLU A 288 91.22 140.86 17.33
C GLU A 288 91.27 142.35 17.77
N ARG A 289 91.44 142.62 19.07
CA ARG A 289 91.70 143.97 19.61
C ARG A 289 93.19 144.35 19.66
N LEU A 290 94.10 143.42 19.42
CA LEU A 290 95.55 143.67 19.33
C LEU A 290 96.00 143.88 17.86
N GLU A 291 95.27 143.35 16.87
CA GLU A 291 95.46 143.70 15.46
C GLU A 291 94.93 145.10 15.12
N GLN A 292 93.89 145.59 15.81
CA GLN A 292 93.41 146.97 15.71
C GLN A 292 94.39 147.98 16.38
N ALA A 293 95.09 147.59 17.45
CA ALA A 293 96.11 148.41 18.11
C ALA A 293 97.48 148.43 17.39
N LEU A 294 97.79 147.41 16.57
CA LEU A 294 98.97 147.36 15.70
C LEU A 294 98.77 148.17 14.41
N SER A 295 97.52 148.37 13.97
CA SER A 295 97.14 149.31 12.90
C SER A 295 97.35 150.77 13.34
N ASP A 296 96.91 151.14 14.56
CA ASP A 296 97.09 152.49 15.13
C ASP A 296 98.56 152.78 15.55
N ALA A 297 99.36 151.75 15.84
CA ALA A 297 100.80 151.88 16.08
C ALA A 297 101.61 152.09 14.79
N ARG A 298 101.15 151.56 13.65
CA ARG A 298 101.76 151.80 12.33
C ARG A 298 101.51 153.24 11.83
N GLU A 299 100.39 153.84 12.18
CA GLU A 299 100.06 155.25 11.90
C GLU A 299 100.85 156.26 12.77
N ARG A 300 101.24 155.86 13.99
CA ARG A 300 102.10 156.65 14.91
C ARG A 300 103.60 156.55 14.61
N VAL A 301 104.07 155.50 13.94
CA VAL A 301 105.46 155.37 13.48
C VAL A 301 105.69 156.15 12.18
N LEU A 302 104.70 156.24 11.29
CA LEU A 302 104.73 157.10 10.10
C LEU A 302 104.76 158.61 10.45
N THR A 303 104.12 159.02 11.54
CA THR A 303 104.16 160.41 12.05
C THR A 303 105.41 160.75 12.88
N LEU A 304 106.17 159.74 13.35
CA LEU A 304 107.50 159.92 13.94
C LEU A 304 108.63 159.86 12.90
N SER A 305 108.39 159.18 11.77
CA SER A 305 109.21 159.27 10.55
C SER A 305 109.27 160.72 10.03
N ASP A 306 108.14 161.43 10.01
CA ASP A 306 108.05 162.84 9.59
C ASP A 306 108.63 163.86 10.59
N LYS A 307 108.77 163.50 11.88
CA LYS A 307 109.35 164.38 12.92
C LYS A 307 110.85 164.21 13.08
N LEU A 308 111.40 163.03 12.81
CA LEU A 308 112.85 162.80 12.83
C LEU A 308 113.54 163.26 11.54
N GLU A 309 112.86 163.28 10.40
CA GLU A 309 113.34 163.99 9.19
C GLU A 309 113.46 165.49 9.44
N ARG A 310 112.50 166.12 10.13
CA ARG A 310 112.56 167.56 10.47
C ARG A 310 113.64 167.92 11.51
N VAL A 311 114.00 167.01 12.41
CA VAL A 311 115.10 167.19 13.39
C VAL A 311 116.48 166.95 12.76
N ARG A 312 116.56 166.04 11.79
CA ARG A 312 117.79 165.81 11.02
C ARG A 312 118.08 166.95 10.05
N ASP A 313 117.05 167.50 9.39
CA ASP A 313 117.20 168.65 8.51
C ASP A 313 117.59 169.94 9.28
N THR A 314 117.30 170.02 10.59
CA THR A 314 117.80 171.10 11.47
C THR A 314 119.24 170.85 11.94
N TYR A 315 119.65 169.61 12.16
CA TYR A 315 121.06 169.27 12.46
C TYR A 315 121.99 169.41 11.23
N ASP A 316 121.47 169.12 10.04
CA ASP A 316 122.14 169.38 8.77
C ASP A 316 122.24 170.89 8.46
N ALA A 317 121.48 171.74 9.16
CA ALA A 317 121.61 173.20 9.14
C ALA A 317 122.61 173.74 10.18
N GLU A 318 122.68 173.16 11.39
CA GLU A 318 123.64 173.57 12.44
C GLU A 318 125.08 173.11 12.18
N ILE A 319 125.31 171.94 11.58
CA ILE A 319 126.69 171.52 11.24
C ILE A 319 127.17 172.18 9.94
N ARG A 320 126.26 172.58 9.05
CA ARG A 320 126.57 173.54 7.98
C ARG A 320 126.91 174.93 8.53
N ALA A 321 126.37 175.34 9.68
CA ALA A 321 126.84 176.54 10.41
C ALA A 321 128.22 176.34 11.06
N LEU A 322 128.61 175.09 11.36
CA LEU A 322 129.95 174.73 11.85
C LEU A 322 130.97 174.35 10.74
N ARG A 323 130.67 174.62 9.47
CA ARG A 323 131.74 174.93 8.48
C ARG A 323 132.49 176.23 8.80
N GLN A 324 131.99 177.04 9.73
CA GLN A 324 132.36 178.43 9.99
C GLN A 324 133.81 178.77 10.38
N ASP A 325 134.26 178.15 11.47
CA ASP A 325 134.97 178.92 12.51
C ASP A 325 136.41 178.49 12.83
N ARG A 326 136.94 177.46 12.17
CA ARG A 326 138.38 177.11 12.19
C ARG A 326 138.70 176.44 10.86
N ARG A 327 139.12 177.16 9.80
CA ARG A 327 140.41 177.88 9.65
C ARG A 327 141.59 177.07 10.16
#